data_AF-A0A074WF16-F1
#
_entry.id   AF-A0A074WF16-F1
#
_cell.length_a   1.000
_cell.length_b   1.000
_cell.length_c   1.000
_cell.angle_alpha   90.00
_cell.angle_beta   90.00
_cell.angle_gamma   90.00
#
_symmetry.space_group_name_H-M   'P 1'
#
loop_
_entity.id
_entity.type
_entity.pdbx_description
1 polymer ?
#
loop_
_entity_poly.entity_id
_entity_poly.type
_entity_poly.pdbx_seq_one_letter_code
_entity_poly.pdbx_strand_id
1 'polypeptide(L)'
;MHFTSLLVAASALVTALAAPVAEPVAAENGLSSLVERSTPAGTGQNNGYYYSFWNAGGGTVNYNNKGAGEYSVSWQKCNNFVAGKGWSKGTTRKINFKGTYSPQGNSYLSVYGWSKNPLVEYYILESYGTYNPGSGLQHMGTVTTDGSSYDIYKGVRTNQPSISGTATFNQYWSIRKNKRSSGTVTTANHFNAWAKLGMKLGTHDYQIVATEGYQSSGSADITVS
;
A
#
# COMPACT_ATOMS: atom_id res chain seq x y z
N MET A 1 -61.68 -38.82 -45.26
CA MET A 1 -62.13 -38.12 -44.04
C MET A 1 -61.18 -36.94 -43.87
N HIS A 2 -61.44 -35.72 -44.40
CA HIS A 2 -62.20 -34.58 -43.81
C HIS A 2 -61.85 -34.35 -42.32
N PHE A 3 -61.41 -33.18 -41.81
CA PHE A 3 -61.62 -31.74 -42.11
C PHE A 3 -60.29 -30.94 -41.93
N THR A 4 -59.89 -29.93 -42.71
CA THR A 4 -60.36 -28.54 -42.96
C THR A 4 -60.34 -27.61 -41.74
N SER A 5 -59.51 -26.54 -41.80
CA SER A 5 -59.91 -25.17 -41.45
C SER A 5 -58.92 -24.15 -42.02
N LEU A 6 -59.50 -23.26 -42.82
CA LEU A 6 -58.93 -22.11 -43.52
C LEU A 6 -59.06 -20.88 -42.62
N LEU A 7 -58.07 -19.98 -42.60
CA LEU A 7 -58.37 -18.57 -42.39
C LEU A 7 -57.36 -17.70 -43.13
N VAL A 8 -57.89 -16.98 -44.11
CA VAL A 8 -57.24 -15.97 -44.94
C VAL A 8 -57.53 -14.61 -44.31
N ALA A 9 -56.53 -13.73 -44.20
CA ALA A 9 -56.78 -12.30 -44.06
C ALA A 9 -55.67 -11.50 -44.78
N ALA A 10 -56.14 -10.55 -45.58
CA ALA A 10 -55.47 -9.83 -46.66
C ALA A 10 -54.20 -9.04 -46.28
N SER A 11 -53.25 -9.04 -47.21
CA SER A 11 -52.09 -8.15 -47.26
C SER A 11 -52.48 -6.79 -47.86
N ALA A 12 -52.03 -5.70 -47.23
CA ALA A 12 -51.96 -4.39 -47.86
C ALA A 12 -50.48 -4.01 -48.04
N LEU A 13 -50.04 -3.94 -49.30
CA LEU A 13 -48.73 -3.42 -49.70
C LEU A 13 -48.82 -1.90 -49.84
N VAL A 14 -48.11 -1.17 -48.98
CA VAL A 14 -47.85 0.26 -49.17
C VAL A 14 -46.39 0.41 -49.59
N THR A 15 -46.18 0.86 -50.81
CA THR A 15 -44.87 1.30 -51.30
C THR A 15 -44.61 2.73 -50.82
N ALA A 16 -43.69 2.91 -49.89
CA ALA A 16 -43.15 4.23 -49.54
C ALA A 16 -41.67 4.28 -49.93
N LEU A 17 -41.33 5.20 -50.84
CA LEU A 17 -39.95 5.56 -51.15
C LEU A 17 -39.30 6.26 -49.95
N ALA A 18 -38.06 5.89 -49.66
CA ALA A 18 -37.25 6.46 -48.60
C ALA A 18 -36.86 7.93 -48.85
N ALA A 19 -36.86 8.73 -47.80
CA ALA A 19 -36.00 9.90 -47.66
C ALA A 19 -35.21 9.72 -46.35
N PRO A 20 -33.87 9.89 -46.32
CA PRO A 20 -33.12 9.85 -45.08
C PRO A 20 -33.46 11.11 -44.29
N VAL A 21 -34.20 10.97 -43.20
CA VAL A 21 -34.28 12.03 -42.20
C VAL A 21 -32.92 12.04 -41.49
N ALA A 22 -32.20 13.14 -41.62
CA ALA A 22 -31.01 13.38 -40.82
C ALA A 22 -31.44 13.44 -39.35
N GLU A 23 -31.15 12.38 -38.60
CA GLU A 23 -31.24 12.44 -37.14
C GLU A 23 -30.19 13.44 -36.62
N PRO A 24 -30.49 14.24 -35.61
CA PRO A 24 -29.48 15.03 -34.96
C PRO A 24 -28.49 14.05 -34.33
N VAL A 25 -27.29 13.96 -34.90
CA VAL A 25 -26.17 13.27 -34.28
C VAL A 25 -25.89 14.01 -32.98
N ALA A 26 -26.43 13.51 -31.87
CA ALA A 26 -25.96 13.90 -30.57
C ALA A 26 -24.46 13.61 -30.59
N ALA A 27 -23.64 14.66 -30.55
CA ALA A 27 -22.23 14.54 -30.28
C ALA A 27 -22.11 14.00 -28.85
N GLU A 28 -22.17 12.68 -28.70
CA GLU A 28 -21.70 12.03 -27.49
C GLU A 28 -20.21 12.29 -27.43
N ASN A 29 -19.83 13.30 -26.65
CA ASN A 29 -18.52 13.40 -26.03
C ASN A 29 -18.36 12.19 -25.10
N GLY A 30 -18.17 11.02 -25.70
CA GLY A 30 -17.79 9.78 -25.05
C GLY A 30 -16.32 9.86 -24.67
N LEU A 31 -15.97 10.85 -23.84
CA LEU A 31 -14.74 10.81 -23.07
C LEU A 31 -14.95 9.70 -22.04
N SER A 32 -14.59 8.48 -22.43
CA SER A 32 -14.53 7.33 -21.54
C SER A 32 -13.73 7.81 -20.32
N SER A 33 -14.35 7.87 -19.15
CA SER A 33 -13.63 8.21 -17.94
C SER A 33 -12.51 7.19 -17.81
N LEU A 34 -11.26 7.64 -17.95
CA LEU A 34 -10.10 6.82 -17.71
C LEU A 34 -10.13 6.51 -16.21
N VAL A 35 -10.70 5.36 -15.84
CA VAL A 35 -10.59 4.84 -14.49
C VAL A 35 -9.09 4.68 -14.25
N GLU A 36 -8.56 5.46 -13.30
CA GLU A 36 -7.17 5.35 -12.89
C GLU A 36 -6.91 3.91 -12.47
N ARG A 37 -6.04 3.22 -13.22
CA ARG A 37 -5.78 1.80 -13.00
C ARG A 37 -4.82 1.69 -11.82
N SER A 38 -5.24 0.95 -10.79
CA SER A 38 -4.38 0.58 -9.67
C SER A 38 -3.03 0.07 -10.16
N THR A 39 -1.95 0.50 -9.51
CA THR A 39 -0.60 -0.01 -9.77
C THR A 39 -0.55 -1.49 -9.37
N PRO A 40 -0.15 -2.41 -10.28
CA PRO A 40 -0.03 -3.82 -9.94
C PRO A 40 0.97 -4.08 -8.80
N ALA A 41 0.73 -5.15 -8.04
CA ALA A 41 1.69 -5.62 -7.05
C ALA A 41 3.05 -5.91 -7.69
N GLY A 42 4.12 -5.52 -7.00
CA GLY A 42 5.48 -5.56 -7.51
C GLY A 42 6.32 -4.40 -6.99
N THR A 43 7.48 -4.23 -7.60
CA THR A 43 8.44 -3.19 -7.25
C THR A 43 8.89 -2.47 -8.51
N GLY A 44 9.41 -1.26 -8.37
CA GLY A 44 9.90 -0.50 -9.51
C GLY A 44 10.32 0.92 -9.16
N GLN A 45 10.47 1.73 -10.20
CA GLN A 45 10.76 3.16 -10.08
C GLN A 45 9.57 3.96 -10.60
N ASN A 46 9.21 5.03 -9.90
CA ASN A 46 8.19 5.96 -10.34
C ASN A 46 8.59 7.38 -9.90
N ASN A 47 8.72 8.28 -10.88
CA ASN A 47 9.03 9.70 -10.64
C ASN A 47 10.28 9.92 -9.75
N GLY A 48 11.31 9.10 -9.93
CA GLY A 48 12.58 9.19 -9.18
C GLY A 48 12.58 8.48 -7.82
N TYR A 49 11.49 7.81 -7.43
CA TYR A 49 11.39 7.04 -6.19
C TYR A 49 11.20 5.57 -6.47
N TYR A 50 11.84 4.74 -5.66
CA TYR A 50 11.54 3.31 -5.61
C TYR A 50 10.17 3.12 -4.97
N TYR A 51 9.38 2.17 -5.48
CA TYR A 51 8.18 1.71 -4.82
C TYR A 51 8.22 0.20 -4.60
N SER A 52 7.52 -0.24 -3.56
CA SER A 52 7.21 -1.64 -3.33
C SER A 52 5.75 -1.75 -2.94
N PHE A 53 5.04 -2.67 -3.57
CA PHE A 53 3.68 -3.04 -3.23
C PHE A 53 3.57 -4.56 -3.21
N TRP A 54 3.46 -5.10 -2.00
CA TRP A 54 3.18 -6.51 -1.76
C TRP A 54 1.77 -6.67 -1.21
N ASN A 55 1.02 -7.66 -1.69
CA ASN A 55 -0.35 -7.93 -1.30
C ASN A 55 -0.59 -9.44 -1.19
N ALA A 56 -1.04 -9.92 -0.04
CA ALA A 56 -1.42 -11.31 0.20
C ALA A 56 -2.81 -11.67 -0.36
N GLY A 57 -3.49 -10.72 -1.02
CA GLY A 57 -4.86 -10.86 -1.47
C GLY A 57 -5.86 -10.62 -0.33
N GLY A 58 -7.09 -11.09 -0.53
CA GLY A 58 -8.22 -10.84 0.38
C GLY A 58 -8.72 -9.40 0.26
N GLY A 59 -10.05 -9.25 0.12
CA GLY A 59 -10.68 -7.94 -0.04
C GLY A 59 -10.14 -7.16 -1.25
N THR A 60 -10.09 -5.84 -1.12
CA THR A 60 -9.51 -4.95 -2.15
C THR A 60 -8.37 -4.13 -1.56
N VAL A 61 -7.30 -3.94 -2.37
CA VAL A 61 -6.19 -3.04 -2.08
C VAL A 61 -5.86 -2.30 -3.38
N ASN A 62 -6.14 -1.01 -3.42
CA ASN A 62 -5.89 -0.13 -4.55
C ASN A 62 -4.72 0.78 -4.21
N TYR A 63 -3.53 0.47 -4.72
CA TYR A 63 -2.31 1.24 -4.54
C TYR A 63 -2.03 2.05 -5.81
N ASN A 64 -1.77 3.34 -5.68
CA ASN A 64 -1.48 4.22 -6.80
C ASN A 64 -0.18 4.97 -6.58
N ASN A 65 0.76 4.80 -7.50
CA ASN A 65 1.92 5.66 -7.61
C ASN A 65 1.51 7.02 -8.20
N LYS A 66 1.76 8.10 -7.45
CA LYS A 66 1.51 9.48 -7.90
C LYS A 66 2.81 10.23 -8.23
N GLY A 67 2.73 11.55 -8.40
CA GLY A 67 3.89 12.40 -8.68
C GLY A 67 4.97 12.33 -7.59
N ALA A 68 6.24 12.44 -8.00
CA ALA A 68 7.39 12.41 -7.10
C ALA A 68 7.33 11.26 -6.06
N GLY A 69 7.50 11.57 -4.77
CA GLY A 69 7.45 10.59 -3.68
C GLY A 69 6.04 10.28 -3.15
N GLU A 70 4.98 10.75 -3.82
CA GLU A 70 3.60 10.54 -3.40
C GLU A 70 3.06 9.17 -3.85
N TYR A 71 2.36 8.49 -2.94
CA TYR A 71 1.51 7.36 -3.24
C TYR A 71 0.20 7.46 -2.46
N SER A 72 -0.85 6.86 -2.99
CA SER A 72 -2.07 6.60 -2.23
C SER A 72 -2.36 5.11 -2.14
N VAL A 73 -3.00 4.70 -1.06
CA VAL A 73 -3.56 3.34 -0.94
C VAL A 73 -4.91 3.42 -0.27
N SER A 74 -5.89 2.71 -0.83
CA SER A 74 -7.17 2.44 -0.19
C SER A 74 -7.37 0.94 -0.11
N TRP A 75 -7.89 0.46 1.01
CA TRP A 75 -8.11 -0.97 1.21
C TRP A 75 -9.41 -1.24 1.94
N GLN A 76 -10.03 -2.37 1.63
CA GLN A 76 -11.24 -2.83 2.29
C GLN A 76 -11.12 -4.33 2.57
N LYS A 77 -11.26 -4.70 3.85
CA LYS A 77 -11.19 -6.09 4.32
C LYS A 77 -9.97 -6.85 3.75
N CYS A 78 -8.81 -6.19 3.73
CA CYS A 78 -7.59 -6.80 3.22
C CYS A 78 -7.20 -8.03 4.07
N ASN A 79 -6.47 -8.99 3.51
CA ASN A 79 -5.80 -9.99 4.34
C ASN A 79 -4.53 -9.38 4.97
N ASN A 80 -3.54 -9.09 4.12
CA ASN A 80 -2.34 -8.36 4.49
C ASN A 80 -1.74 -7.67 3.25
N PHE A 81 -1.22 -6.46 3.38
CA PHE A 81 -0.42 -5.81 2.35
C PHE A 81 0.60 -4.86 2.97
N VAL A 82 1.70 -4.60 2.25
CA VAL A 82 2.67 -3.56 2.57
C VAL A 82 2.97 -2.78 1.29
N ALA A 83 2.72 -1.46 1.31
CA ALA A 83 2.87 -0.63 0.13
C ALA A 83 3.48 0.73 0.46
N GLY A 84 4.36 1.24 -0.40
CA GLY A 84 4.94 2.57 -0.20
C GLY A 84 6.07 2.94 -1.14
N LYS A 85 6.60 4.15 -0.95
CA LYS A 85 7.69 4.74 -1.75
C LYS A 85 8.93 5.09 -0.91
N GLY A 86 10.08 5.16 -1.57
CA GLY A 86 11.36 5.53 -0.99
C GLY A 86 12.52 5.20 -1.92
N TRP A 87 13.43 4.35 -1.45
CA TRP A 87 14.70 4.05 -2.14
C TRP A 87 14.96 2.55 -2.23
N SER A 88 15.50 2.11 -3.37
CA SER A 88 15.86 0.71 -3.62
C SER A 88 17.04 0.21 -2.78
N LYS A 89 17.80 1.14 -2.18
CA LYS A 89 18.84 0.86 -1.20
C LYS A 89 18.66 1.75 0.02
N GLY A 90 18.54 1.16 1.20
CA GLY A 90 18.48 1.81 2.49
C GLY A 90 19.80 2.46 2.86
N THR A 91 19.73 3.58 3.57
CA THR A 91 20.88 4.22 4.23
C THR A 91 20.41 4.83 5.56
N THR A 92 21.32 5.51 6.25
CA THR A 92 21.07 6.29 7.46
C THR A 92 20.46 7.67 7.18
N ARG A 93 19.78 7.84 6.03
CA ARG A 93 19.18 9.11 5.59
C ARG A 93 18.13 9.66 6.55
N LYS A 94 17.97 10.98 6.53
CA LYS A 94 16.78 11.64 7.07
C LYS A 94 15.67 11.52 6.05
N ILE A 95 14.50 11.06 6.47
CA ILE A 95 13.33 10.89 5.60
C ILE A 95 12.27 11.86 6.05
N ASN A 96 11.82 12.74 5.16
CA ASN A 96 10.65 13.55 5.42
C ASN A 96 9.43 12.86 4.80
N PHE A 97 8.33 12.88 5.52
CA PHE A 97 7.06 12.42 5.00
C PHE A 97 5.92 13.30 5.50
N LYS A 98 4.84 13.34 4.74
CA LYS A 98 3.59 13.99 5.15
C LYS A 98 2.42 13.34 4.45
N GLY A 99 1.25 13.42 5.06
CA GLY A 99 0.06 12.91 4.43
C GLY A 99 -1.09 12.62 5.39
N THR A 100 -2.11 11.98 4.84
CA THR A 100 -3.26 11.47 5.59
C THR A 100 -3.10 9.97 5.81
N TYR A 101 -3.58 9.51 6.96
CA TYR A 101 -3.57 8.11 7.35
C TYR A 101 -4.79 7.84 8.22
N SER A 102 -5.75 7.11 7.65
CA SER A 102 -7.08 6.91 8.22
C SER A 102 -7.44 5.41 8.24
N PRO A 103 -6.74 4.61 9.07
CA PRO A 103 -7.03 3.19 9.19
C PRO A 103 -8.32 2.93 9.96
N GLN A 104 -9.01 1.86 9.60
CA GLN A 104 -10.13 1.26 10.33
C GLN A 104 -9.77 -0.19 10.67
N GLY A 105 -9.14 -0.37 11.84
CA GLY A 105 -8.62 -1.66 12.30
C GLY A 105 -7.09 -1.69 12.39
N ASN A 106 -6.50 -2.87 12.22
CA ASN A 106 -5.05 -3.05 12.33
C ASN A 106 -4.33 -2.57 11.06
N SER A 107 -3.43 -1.60 11.22
CA SER A 107 -2.67 -1.01 10.14
C SER A 107 -1.50 -0.22 10.72
N TYR A 108 -0.42 -0.06 9.94
CA TYR A 108 0.80 0.64 10.31
C TYR A 108 1.21 1.68 9.28
N LEU A 109 1.73 2.81 9.76
CA LEU A 109 2.46 3.81 8.96
C LEU A 109 3.88 3.92 9.52
N SER A 110 4.88 3.56 8.71
CA SER A 110 6.25 3.44 9.20
C SER A 110 7.30 3.77 8.14
N VAL A 111 8.49 4.17 8.56
CA VAL A 111 9.68 3.90 7.75
C VAL A 111 9.99 2.40 7.90
N TYR A 112 9.96 1.70 6.78
CA TYR A 112 10.04 0.25 6.69
C TYR A 112 11.17 -0.16 5.75
N GLY A 113 11.85 -1.26 6.05
CA GLY A 113 12.83 -1.81 5.13
C GLY A 113 13.48 -3.08 5.63
N TRP A 114 14.48 -3.51 4.87
CA TRP A 114 15.17 -4.76 5.12
C TRP A 114 16.69 -4.59 5.11
N SER A 115 17.36 -5.54 5.75
CA SER A 115 18.78 -5.77 5.58
C SER A 115 19.07 -7.26 5.38
N LYS A 116 20.21 -7.57 4.75
CA LYS A 116 20.70 -8.92 4.48
C LYS A 116 22.03 -9.15 5.21
N ASN A 117 22.25 -10.38 5.67
CA ASN A 117 23.45 -10.79 6.42
C ASN A 117 23.77 -9.88 7.63
N PRO A 118 22.94 -9.90 8.69
CA PRO A 118 21.78 -10.76 8.93
C PRO A 118 20.51 -10.33 8.18
N LEU A 119 19.59 -11.27 7.92
CA LEU A 119 18.26 -10.96 7.42
C LEU A 119 17.43 -10.32 8.55
N VAL A 120 17.05 -9.06 8.36
CA VAL A 120 16.27 -8.29 9.32
C VAL A 120 15.24 -7.47 8.57
N GLU A 121 13.99 -7.55 9.03
CA GLU A 121 12.93 -6.62 8.69
C GLU A 121 12.83 -5.55 9.79
N TYR A 122 12.73 -4.28 9.44
CA TYR A 122 12.68 -3.23 10.44
C TYR A 122 11.57 -2.21 10.19
N TYR A 123 11.09 -1.65 11.30
CA TYR A 123 10.01 -0.68 11.36
C TYR A 123 10.40 0.47 12.30
N ILE A 124 10.30 1.70 11.80
CA ILE A 124 10.20 2.90 12.64
C ILE A 124 8.75 3.38 12.49
N LEU A 125 7.92 2.95 13.43
CA LEU A 125 6.46 3.07 13.41
C LEU A 125 6.04 4.44 13.91
N GLU A 126 5.49 5.25 13.01
CA GLU A 126 5.09 6.63 13.25
C GLU A 126 3.62 6.75 13.68
N SER A 127 2.77 5.86 13.18
CA SER A 127 1.38 5.72 13.59
C SER A 127 0.86 4.30 13.34
N TYR A 128 -0.18 3.92 14.07
CA TYR A 128 -0.86 2.64 13.91
C TYR A 128 -2.35 2.78 14.22
N GLY A 129 -3.15 1.85 13.71
CA GLY A 129 -4.58 1.78 13.97
C GLY A 129 -4.90 1.23 15.37
N THR A 130 -5.72 0.18 15.43
CA THR A 130 -6.26 -0.34 16.69
C THR A 130 -5.30 -1.23 17.47
N TYR A 131 -4.21 -1.70 16.86
CA TYR A 131 -3.31 -2.67 17.47
C TYR A 131 -1.87 -2.15 17.51
N ASN A 132 -1.28 -2.14 18.71
CA ASN A 132 0.14 -1.83 18.91
C ASN A 132 0.96 -3.13 18.78
N PRO A 133 1.86 -3.25 17.78
CA PRO A 133 2.63 -4.47 17.57
C PRO A 133 3.59 -4.79 18.73
N GLY A 134 3.97 -3.80 19.55
CA GLY A 134 4.83 -4.00 20.72
C GLY A 134 4.29 -4.99 21.76
N SER A 135 2.96 -5.22 21.79
CA SER A 135 2.32 -6.15 22.73
C SER A 135 2.75 -7.62 22.54
N GLY A 136 3.20 -7.99 21.35
CA GLY A 136 3.67 -9.35 21.03
C GLY A 136 5.19 -9.49 20.92
N LEU A 137 5.95 -8.47 21.32
CA LEU A 137 7.39 -8.38 21.07
C LEU A 137 8.18 -8.20 22.37
N GLN A 138 9.47 -8.53 22.33
CA GLN A 138 10.38 -8.29 23.45
C GLN A 138 10.74 -6.80 23.50
N HIS A 139 10.42 -6.11 24.59
CA HIS A 139 10.89 -4.75 24.82
C HIS A 139 12.39 -4.72 25.13
N MET A 140 13.12 -3.84 24.44
CA MET A 140 14.59 -3.77 24.48
C MET A 140 15.09 -2.46 25.11
N GLY A 141 14.31 -1.39 25.06
CA GLY A 141 14.73 -0.08 25.55
C GLY A 141 13.97 1.05 24.86
N THR A 142 14.48 2.28 24.95
CA THR A 142 13.83 3.45 24.33
C THR A 142 14.87 4.34 23.63
N VAL A 143 14.43 5.13 22.67
CA VAL A 143 15.22 6.21 22.05
C VAL A 143 14.36 7.46 21.92
N THR A 144 14.92 8.62 22.25
CA THR A 144 14.26 9.92 22.04
C THR A 144 14.91 10.62 20.86
N THR A 145 14.12 10.89 19.82
CA THR A 145 14.55 11.55 18.58
C THR A 145 13.35 12.19 17.89
N ASP A 146 13.59 13.20 17.06
CA ASP A 146 12.57 13.81 16.19
C ASP A 146 11.27 14.17 16.96
N GLY A 147 11.43 14.72 18.17
CA GLY A 147 10.35 15.22 19.02
C GLY A 147 9.48 14.17 19.71
N SER A 148 9.88 12.90 19.79
CA SER A 148 9.19 11.91 20.62
C SER A 148 10.13 10.83 21.16
N SER A 149 9.62 10.08 22.13
CA SER A 149 10.23 8.84 22.58
C SER A 149 9.63 7.68 21.77
N TYR A 150 10.50 6.74 21.40
CA TYR A 150 10.16 5.50 20.74
C TYR A 150 10.54 4.34 21.65
N ASP A 151 9.59 3.45 21.91
CA ASP A 151 9.88 2.17 22.56
C ASP A 151 10.48 1.21 21.51
N ILE A 152 11.57 0.55 21.86
CA ILE A 152 12.32 -0.34 20.98
C ILE A 152 11.96 -1.78 21.31
N TYR A 153 11.63 -2.56 20.28
CA TYR A 153 11.29 -3.97 20.43
C TYR A 153 12.05 -4.85 19.44
N LYS A 154 12.20 -6.13 19.83
CA LYS A 154 12.73 -7.20 19.00
C LYS A 154 11.72 -8.35 18.92
N GLY A 155 11.54 -8.89 17.73
CA GLY A 155 10.80 -10.12 17.48
C GLY A 155 11.58 -11.08 16.59
N VAL A 156 11.11 -12.33 16.53
CA VAL A 156 11.58 -13.33 15.58
C VAL A 156 10.39 -13.82 14.77
N ARG A 157 10.53 -13.83 13.45
CA ARG A 157 9.57 -14.42 12.52
C ARG A 157 10.16 -15.74 12.05
N THR A 158 9.47 -16.85 12.35
CA THR A 158 9.93 -18.21 12.02
C THR A 158 9.20 -18.73 10.78
N ASN A 159 9.96 -19.14 9.76
CA ASN A 159 9.46 -19.67 8.49
C ASN A 159 8.39 -18.76 7.84
N GLN A 160 8.67 -17.47 7.76
CA GLN A 160 7.76 -16.46 7.20
C GLN A 160 8.26 -15.95 5.84
N PRO A 161 7.36 -15.41 5.00
CA PRO A 161 7.74 -14.72 3.78
C PRO A 161 8.72 -13.57 4.05
N SER A 162 9.69 -13.39 3.16
CA SER A 162 10.70 -12.33 3.23
C SER A 162 11.23 -11.97 1.84
N ILE A 163 12.11 -10.96 1.77
CA ILE A 163 12.84 -10.61 0.54
C ILE A 163 13.85 -11.68 0.08
N SER A 164 14.05 -12.74 0.87
CA SER A 164 14.88 -13.90 0.55
C SER A 164 14.05 -15.19 0.45
N GLY A 165 12.75 -15.09 0.20
CA GLY A 165 11.81 -16.23 0.23
C GLY A 165 11.37 -16.57 1.65
N THR A 166 10.94 -17.80 1.89
CA THR A 166 10.57 -18.26 3.23
C THR A 166 11.81 -18.39 4.10
N ALA A 167 11.87 -17.65 5.20
CA ALA A 167 13.05 -17.62 6.08
C ALA A 167 12.67 -17.42 7.55
N THR A 168 13.66 -17.61 8.43
CA THR A 168 13.60 -17.17 9.82
C THR A 168 14.46 -15.92 9.98
N PHE A 169 13.89 -14.84 10.49
CA PHE A 169 14.55 -13.54 10.57
C PHE A 169 14.12 -12.74 11.81
N ASN A 170 14.95 -11.77 12.19
CA ASN A 170 14.59 -10.84 13.25
C ASN A 170 13.72 -9.70 12.70
N GLN A 171 12.82 -9.21 13.54
CA GLN A 171 12.13 -7.95 13.34
C GLN A 171 12.59 -6.93 14.38
N TYR A 172 12.97 -5.73 13.93
CA TYR A 172 13.33 -4.61 14.81
C TYR A 172 12.29 -3.50 14.70
N TRP A 173 11.86 -2.99 15.85
CA TRP A 173 10.81 -1.98 15.91
C TRP A 173 11.27 -0.81 16.76
N SER A 174 11.02 0.41 16.27
CA SER A 174 10.90 1.62 17.09
C SER A 174 9.47 2.11 16.99
N ILE A 175 8.73 2.14 18.10
CA ILE A 175 7.31 2.49 18.13
C ILE A 175 7.14 3.85 18.79
N ARG A 176 6.69 4.84 18.03
CA ARG A 176 6.51 6.21 18.50
C ARG A 176 5.40 6.28 19.55
N LYS A 177 5.65 6.95 20.69
CA LYS A 177 4.62 7.14 21.73
C LYS A 177 3.51 8.09 21.27
N ASN A 178 3.88 9.19 20.61
CA ASN A 178 2.94 10.17 20.10
C ASN A 178 2.75 9.98 18.59
N LYS A 179 1.66 9.31 18.21
CA LYS A 179 1.33 8.99 16.81
C LYS A 179 1.29 10.24 15.94
N ARG A 180 1.80 10.14 14.69
CA ARG A 180 1.73 11.21 13.68
C ARG A 180 1.73 10.65 12.26
N SER A 181 1.25 11.43 11.30
CA SER A 181 1.29 11.11 9.87
C SER A 181 2.17 12.08 9.04
N SER A 182 2.97 12.89 9.71
CA SER A 182 3.93 13.79 9.06
C SER A 182 5.13 14.09 9.95
N GLY A 183 6.26 14.41 9.34
CA GLY A 183 7.47 14.85 10.01
C GLY A 183 8.73 14.24 9.40
N THR A 184 9.83 14.40 10.13
CA THR A 184 11.14 13.84 9.76
C THR A 184 11.45 12.62 10.62
N VAL A 185 11.98 11.57 10.00
CA VAL A 185 12.57 10.41 10.68
C VAL A 185 14.06 10.40 10.43
N THR A 186 14.87 10.63 11.47
CA THR A 186 16.33 10.53 11.38
C THR A 186 16.74 9.06 11.57
N THR A 187 16.72 8.26 10.50
CA THR A 187 16.93 6.79 10.59
C THR A 187 18.24 6.40 11.26
N ALA A 188 19.29 7.20 11.10
CA ALA A 188 20.57 7.04 11.80
C ALA A 188 20.40 6.90 13.32
N ASN A 189 19.52 7.70 13.94
CA ASN A 189 19.32 7.70 15.39
C ASN A 189 18.71 6.37 15.86
N HIS A 190 17.75 5.84 15.10
CA HIS A 190 17.13 4.55 15.37
C HIS A 190 18.12 3.41 15.20
N PHE A 191 18.85 3.38 14.08
CA PHE A 191 19.80 2.31 13.79
C PHE A 191 20.95 2.28 14.80
N ASN A 192 21.44 3.45 15.22
CA ASN A 192 22.44 3.56 16.27
C ASN A 192 21.90 3.10 17.64
N ALA A 193 20.65 3.42 17.97
CA ALA A 193 20.03 2.95 19.21
C ALA A 193 19.85 1.43 19.22
N TRP A 194 19.39 0.83 18.12
CA TRP A 194 19.30 -0.61 17.96
C TRP A 194 20.67 -1.29 18.09
N ALA A 195 21.70 -0.75 17.44
CA ALA A 195 23.06 -1.30 17.52
C ALA A 195 23.60 -1.31 18.96
N LYS A 196 23.34 -0.25 19.75
CA LYS A 196 23.72 -0.19 21.18
C LYS A 196 23.01 -1.24 22.04
N LEU A 197 21.83 -1.71 21.61
CA LEU A 197 21.06 -2.78 22.25
C LEU A 197 21.39 -4.18 21.67
N GLY A 198 22.46 -4.30 20.88
CA GLY A 198 22.86 -5.57 20.27
C GLY A 198 22.02 -5.99 19.07
N MET A 199 21.19 -5.09 18.53
CA MET A 199 20.30 -5.31 17.38
C MET A 199 20.95 -4.72 16.13
N LYS A 200 21.90 -5.44 15.53
CA LYS A 200 22.67 -4.96 14.38
C LYS A 200 21.93 -5.25 13.06
N LEU A 201 21.83 -4.23 12.20
CA LEU A 201 21.41 -4.40 10.82
C LEU A 201 22.57 -4.94 9.97
N GLY A 202 22.22 -5.67 8.92
CA GLY A 202 23.16 -6.11 7.89
C GLY A 202 23.33 -5.08 6.77
N THR A 203 23.63 -5.56 5.58
CA THR A 203 23.64 -4.73 4.36
C THR A 203 22.22 -4.34 3.99
N HIS A 204 21.95 -3.04 3.87
CA HIS A 204 20.61 -2.56 3.52
C HIS A 204 20.13 -3.02 2.14
N ASP A 205 18.88 -3.46 2.09
CA ASP A 205 18.07 -3.65 0.88
C ASP A 205 17.14 -2.42 0.71
N TYR A 206 15.91 -2.52 0.22
CA TYR A 206 15.04 -1.34 0.08
C TYR A 206 14.64 -0.69 1.42
N GLN A 207 14.28 0.60 1.35
CA GLN A 207 13.77 1.39 2.46
C GLN A 207 12.70 2.35 1.95
N ILE A 208 11.49 2.25 2.48
CA ILE A 208 10.31 3.02 2.06
C ILE A 208 9.58 3.61 3.27
N VAL A 209 8.77 4.64 3.05
CA VAL A 209 7.67 4.96 3.96
C VAL A 209 6.49 4.11 3.51
N ALA A 210 6.09 3.18 4.36
CA ALA A 210 5.09 2.17 4.05
C ALA A 210 3.79 2.39 4.84
N THR A 211 2.68 2.12 4.15
CA THR A 211 1.40 1.78 4.75
C THR A 211 1.23 0.27 4.68
N GLU A 212 0.93 -0.34 5.83
CA GLU A 212 0.61 -1.77 5.95
C GLU A 212 -0.78 -1.91 6.54
N GLY A 213 -1.59 -2.84 6.02
CA GLY A 213 -2.91 -3.14 6.54
C GLY A 213 -3.07 -4.64 6.72
N TYR A 214 -3.57 -5.05 7.88
CA TYR A 214 -3.80 -6.45 8.24
C TYR A 214 -5.24 -6.64 8.72
N GLN A 215 -6.00 -7.48 8.01
CA GLN A 215 -7.40 -7.80 8.37
C GLN A 215 -8.25 -6.56 8.66
N SER A 216 -8.09 -5.52 7.83
CA SER A 216 -8.64 -4.19 8.10
C SER A 216 -9.12 -3.49 6.83
N SER A 217 -9.61 -2.27 7.01
CA SER A 217 -9.96 -1.33 5.94
C SER A 217 -9.33 0.03 6.22
N GLY A 218 -9.28 0.92 5.24
CA GLY A 218 -8.79 2.29 5.44
C GLY A 218 -8.25 2.93 4.19
N SER A 219 -7.62 4.09 4.39
CA SER A 219 -6.89 4.79 3.33
C SER A 219 -5.68 5.54 3.88
N ALA A 220 -4.72 5.77 2.99
CA ALA A 220 -3.57 6.64 3.24
C ALA A 220 -3.17 7.35 1.94
N ASP A 221 -2.67 8.57 2.09
CA ASP A 221 -2.10 9.38 1.01
C ASP A 221 -0.83 10.02 1.56
N ILE A 222 0.34 9.56 1.11
CA ILE A 222 1.63 9.83 1.75
C ILE A 222 2.62 10.31 0.69
N THR A 223 3.24 11.45 0.96
CA THR A 223 4.38 11.99 0.20
C THR A 223 5.67 11.78 0.94
N VAL A 224 6.68 11.21 0.28
CA VAL A 224 8.05 11.00 0.77
C VAL A 224 9.01 11.99 0.10
N SER A 225 10.02 12.48 0.85
CA SER A 225 11.10 13.34 0.33
C SER A 225 12.38 13.27 1.17
#